data_AF-A0AAV4MS69-F1
#
_entry.id   AF-A0AAV4MS69-F1
#
_cell.length_a   1.000
_cell.length_b   1.000
_cell.length_c   1.000
_cell.angle_alpha   90.00
_cell.angle_beta   90.00
_cell.angle_gamma   90.00
#
_symmetry.space_group_name_H-M   'P 1'
#
loop_
_entity.id
_entity.type
_entity.pdbx_description
1 polymer ?
#
loop_
_entity_poly.entity_id
_entity_poly.type
_entity_poly.pdbx_seq_one_letter_code
_entity_poly.pdbx_strand_id
1 'polypeptide(L)'
;MPKHKMRKLDKWCIIPKKVVEAMQVKVGRNWLLMGKKVHQIQNSKFCNPMLIDLWNKISYRAEINIQNHIPPSFHWDIDLADLLLEDSKEAADKFCIISIFLKEKELDNDSTLIKLKEVFNKCYNYDFSTVQNDEGKLPQENRIIYINTICWVESLNQELKIKQDFTEVLCKAIKIMKRGNSLIICVQSLLTRYMAGIIFMLLSLFEKYQCLLPDDEAPASCGQMWILKGFNKSPYTSRVIDYLESIIHSKAPEGMEILETVPVKTLCDNEFYEYLLDLNNNNIQRRLSSLISVEEQKLR
;
A
#
# COMPACT_ATOMS: atom_id res chain seq x y z
N MET A 1 5.53 -7.78 29.68
CA MET A 1 5.43 -7.35 28.26
C MET A 1 6.78 -6.80 27.81
N PRO A 2 7.35 -7.26 26.70
CA PRO A 2 8.54 -6.63 26.14
C PRO A 2 8.14 -5.23 25.67
N LYS A 3 8.86 -4.21 26.12
CA LYS A 3 8.71 -2.85 25.60
C LYS A 3 9.13 -2.89 24.13
N HIS A 4 8.17 -2.93 23.21
CA HIS A 4 8.44 -2.67 21.81
C HIS A 4 9.12 -1.32 21.73
N LYS A 5 10.37 -1.28 21.26
CA LYS A 5 11.01 -0.03 20.87
C LYS A 5 10.14 0.54 19.76
N MET A 6 9.25 1.48 20.09
CA MET A 6 8.61 2.32 19.08
C MET A 6 9.75 2.92 18.26
N ARG A 7 9.86 2.52 16.97
CA ARG A 7 10.67 3.27 16.02
C ARG A 7 10.20 4.72 16.16
N LYS A 8 11.13 5.67 16.27
CA LYS A 8 10.79 7.09 16.16
C LYS A 8 10.19 7.31 14.77
N LEU A 9 8.85 7.29 14.69
CA LEU A 9 8.05 7.34 13.47
C LEU A 9 8.09 8.72 12.79
N ASP A 10 8.76 9.67 13.43
CA ASP A 10 8.80 11.09 13.07
C ASP A 10 9.85 11.41 11.99
N LYS A 11 10.53 10.41 11.42
CA LYS A 11 11.58 10.62 10.41
C LYS A 11 11.28 9.89 9.11
N TRP A 12 11.25 10.69 8.04
CA TRP A 12 11.26 10.22 6.66
C TRP A 12 12.38 9.20 6.41
N CYS A 13 12.04 8.10 5.77
CA CYS A 13 13.03 7.18 5.21
C CYS A 13 13.48 7.71 3.84
N ILE A 14 14.79 7.79 3.65
CA ILE A 14 15.36 8.13 2.34
C ILE A 14 15.39 6.85 1.50
N ILE A 15 15.03 6.95 0.23
CA ILE A 15 15.05 5.80 -0.69
C ILE A 15 16.49 5.31 -0.84
N PRO A 16 16.79 4.03 -0.54
CA PRO A 16 18.14 3.51 -0.69
C PRO A 16 18.60 3.62 -2.15
N LYS A 17 19.84 4.08 -2.37
CA LYS A 17 20.41 4.24 -3.73
C LYS A 17 20.31 2.97 -4.56
N LYS A 18 20.52 1.81 -3.95
CA LYS A 18 20.39 0.50 -4.59
C LYS A 18 18.99 0.25 -5.18
N VAL A 19 17.93 0.77 -4.56
CA VAL A 19 16.56 0.66 -5.09
C VAL A 19 16.45 1.46 -6.38
N VAL A 20 16.91 2.71 -6.35
CA VAL A 20 16.90 3.60 -7.53
C VAL A 20 17.76 3.03 -8.65
N GLU A 21 18.97 2.56 -8.34
CA GLU A 21 19.90 1.96 -9.32
C GLU A 21 19.34 0.67 -9.94
N ALA A 22 18.78 -0.23 -9.12
CA ALA A 22 18.15 -1.46 -9.61
C ALA A 22 17.03 -1.13 -10.61
N MET A 23 16.26 -0.08 -10.33
CA MET A 23 15.17 0.37 -11.20
C MET A 23 15.66 1.08 -12.46
N GLN A 24 16.68 1.93 -12.37
CA GLN A 24 17.22 2.64 -13.54
C GLN A 24 17.88 1.71 -14.57
N VAL A 25 18.58 0.67 -14.09
CA VAL A 25 19.41 -0.20 -14.95
C VAL A 25 18.64 -1.40 -15.49
N LYS A 26 17.69 -1.96 -14.73
CA LYS A 26 17.15 -3.31 -15.00
C LYS A 26 15.64 -3.39 -15.19
N VAL A 27 14.90 -2.28 -15.15
CA VAL A 27 13.44 -2.32 -15.30
C VAL A 27 13.02 -3.01 -16.61
N GLY A 28 12.16 -4.02 -16.45
CA GLY A 28 11.20 -4.40 -17.47
C GLY A 28 11.60 -5.53 -18.43
N ARG A 29 12.80 -6.10 -18.33
CA ARG A 29 13.13 -7.30 -19.12
C ARG A 29 13.31 -8.52 -18.22
N ASN A 30 12.42 -9.50 -18.38
CA ASN A 30 12.47 -10.84 -17.77
C ASN A 30 12.34 -10.87 -16.23
N TRP A 31 11.68 -9.88 -15.65
CA TRP A 31 11.41 -9.84 -14.21
C TRP A 31 10.15 -10.59 -13.81
N LEU A 32 9.21 -10.74 -14.73
CA LEU A 32 7.96 -11.46 -14.47
C LEU A 32 8.26 -12.94 -14.26
N LEU A 33 7.99 -13.41 -13.05
CA LEU A 33 7.93 -14.82 -12.74
C LEU A 33 6.47 -15.22 -12.63
N MET A 34 6.03 -16.12 -13.51
CA MET A 34 4.72 -16.76 -13.39
C MET A 34 4.84 -18.09 -12.66
N GLY A 35 3.76 -18.52 -12.03
CA GLY A 35 3.67 -19.85 -11.43
C GLY A 35 2.24 -20.17 -11.04
N LYS A 36 2.05 -21.27 -10.32
CA LYS A 36 0.73 -21.74 -9.91
C LYS A 36 0.01 -20.68 -9.09
N LYS A 37 -1.30 -20.50 -9.37
CA LYS A 37 -2.17 -19.62 -8.61
C LYS A 37 -2.11 -19.92 -7.11
N VAL A 38 -1.88 -18.88 -6.32
CA VAL A 38 -1.74 -18.91 -4.86
C VAL A 38 -3.08 -18.52 -4.26
N HIS A 39 -3.70 -19.47 -3.56
CA HIS A 39 -4.95 -19.26 -2.84
C HIS A 39 -4.72 -18.86 -1.37
N GLN A 40 -3.51 -19.11 -0.86
CA GLN A 40 -3.11 -18.80 0.51
C GLN A 40 -1.60 -18.51 0.58
N ILE A 41 -1.25 -17.49 1.34
CA ILE A 41 0.15 -17.12 1.58
C ILE A 41 0.70 -18.05 2.66
N GLN A 42 1.28 -19.17 2.25
CA GLN A 42 1.87 -20.15 3.19
C GLN A 42 3.31 -19.80 3.59
N ASN A 43 4.00 -19.03 2.76
CA ASN A 43 5.37 -18.60 2.99
C ASN A 43 5.56 -17.21 2.39
N SER A 44 6.19 -16.33 3.16
CA SER A 44 6.63 -15.02 2.71
C SER A 44 8.08 -14.84 3.12
N LYS A 45 8.92 -14.39 2.18
CA LYS A 45 10.28 -13.96 2.53
C LYS A 45 10.29 -12.67 3.36
N PHE A 46 9.17 -11.95 3.38
CA PHE A 46 9.03 -10.64 4.00
C PHE A 46 8.30 -10.69 5.34
N CYS A 47 8.13 -11.88 5.94
CA CYS A 47 7.51 -12.04 7.26
C CYS A 47 8.00 -13.32 7.93
N ASN A 48 7.98 -13.34 9.26
CA ASN A 48 8.31 -14.52 10.05
C ASN A 48 7.31 -15.65 9.73
N PRO A 49 7.80 -16.84 9.34
CA PRO A 49 6.93 -17.96 8.95
C PRO A 49 5.98 -18.41 10.06
N MET A 50 6.35 -18.28 11.33
CA MET A 50 5.47 -18.63 12.46
C MET A 50 4.26 -17.70 12.56
N LEU A 51 4.45 -16.40 12.26
CA LEU A 51 3.36 -15.43 12.24
C LEU A 51 2.40 -15.71 11.09
N ILE A 52 2.94 -16.10 9.93
CA ILE A 52 2.13 -16.49 8.77
C ILE A 52 1.33 -17.75 9.05
N ASP A 53 1.94 -18.78 9.66
CA ASP A 53 1.24 -20.00 10.06
C ASP A 53 0.10 -19.71 11.05
N LEU A 54 0.38 -18.91 12.08
CA LEU A 54 -0.64 -18.52 13.06
C LEU A 54 -1.76 -17.69 12.42
N TRP A 55 -1.42 -16.72 11.57
CA TRP A 55 -2.39 -15.94 10.81
C TRP A 55 -3.31 -16.84 9.99
N ASN A 56 -2.72 -17.78 9.24
CA ASN A 56 -3.46 -18.70 8.39
C ASN A 56 -4.44 -19.59 9.18
N LYS A 57 -4.07 -20.01 10.40
CA LYS A 57 -4.93 -20.82 11.28
C LYS A 57 -6.16 -20.08 11.79
N ILE A 58 -6.07 -18.75 11.90
CA ILE A 58 -7.11 -17.90 12.49
C ILE A 58 -7.93 -17.20 11.39
N SER A 59 -7.27 -16.47 10.47
CA SER A 59 -7.93 -15.56 9.51
C SER A 59 -8.76 -16.26 8.42
N TYR A 60 -8.52 -17.55 8.16
CA TYR A 60 -9.25 -18.35 7.18
C TYR A 60 -10.51 -19.02 7.75
N ARG A 61 -10.79 -18.87 9.05
CA ARG A 61 -12.07 -19.31 9.62
C ARG A 61 -13.16 -18.33 9.19
N ALA A 62 -14.23 -18.84 8.57
CA ALA A 62 -15.28 -18.01 7.97
C ALA A 62 -15.96 -17.07 8.98
N GLU A 63 -16.21 -17.56 10.19
CA GLU A 63 -16.81 -16.79 11.30
C GLU A 63 -15.95 -15.58 11.69
N ILE A 64 -14.63 -15.78 11.76
CA ILE A 64 -13.66 -14.73 12.07
C ILE A 64 -13.57 -13.73 10.93
N ASN A 65 -13.60 -14.18 9.68
CA ASN A 65 -13.52 -13.31 8.52
C ASN A 65 -14.71 -12.34 8.48
N ILE A 66 -15.94 -12.85 8.58
CA ILE A 66 -17.17 -12.05 8.50
C ILE A 66 -17.25 -11.02 9.64
N GLN A 67 -16.84 -11.40 10.85
CA GLN A 67 -17.02 -10.56 12.04
C GLN A 67 -15.91 -9.53 12.26
N ASN A 68 -14.73 -9.73 11.64
CA ASN A 68 -13.59 -8.83 11.76
C ASN A 68 -13.40 -7.92 10.53
N HIS A 69 -14.31 -8.01 9.55
CA HIS A 69 -14.48 -7.01 8.50
C HIS A 69 -15.38 -5.87 8.98
N ILE A 70 -14.92 -5.15 9.99
CA ILE A 70 -15.49 -3.84 10.30
C ILE A 70 -14.76 -2.84 9.39
N PRO A 71 -15.47 -1.97 8.63
CA PRO A 71 -14.83 -0.90 7.90
C PRO A 71 -14.01 -0.10 8.92
N PRO A 72 -12.71 0.12 8.66
CA PRO A 72 -11.83 0.62 9.70
C PRO A 72 -12.38 1.94 10.22
N SER A 73 -12.66 1.98 11.53
CA SER A 73 -12.56 3.23 12.26
C SER A 73 -11.17 3.81 12.02
N PHE A 74 -11.05 5.10 12.24
CA PHE A 74 -9.82 5.81 12.03
C PHE A 74 -8.72 5.29 12.97
N HIS A 75 -7.69 4.62 12.44
CA HIS A 75 -6.65 3.96 13.26
C HIS A 75 -5.21 4.28 12.85
N TRP A 76 -4.99 5.09 11.82
CA TRP A 76 -3.67 5.64 11.54
C TRP A 76 -3.54 7.01 12.19
N ASP A 77 -2.33 7.35 12.63
CA ASP A 77 -2.05 8.70 13.13
C ASP A 77 -2.00 9.69 11.94
N ILE A 78 -3.14 10.28 11.58
CA ILE A 78 -3.21 11.28 10.50
C ILE A 78 -2.63 12.62 10.92
N ASP A 79 -2.61 12.94 12.20
CA ASP A 79 -1.92 14.15 12.65
C ASP A 79 -0.42 14.02 12.34
N LEU A 80 0.15 12.82 12.50
CA LEU A 80 1.50 12.51 12.03
C LEU A 80 1.59 12.49 10.50
N ALA A 81 0.61 11.93 9.77
CA ALA A 81 0.61 11.95 8.31
C ALA A 81 0.59 13.38 7.74
N ASP A 82 -0.20 14.26 8.34
CA ASP A 82 -0.30 15.68 8.05
C ASP A 82 1.05 16.36 8.30
N LEU A 83 1.63 16.17 9.50
CA LEU A 83 2.95 16.70 9.85
C LEU A 83 4.06 16.24 8.90
N LEU A 84 3.97 15.01 8.37
CA LEU A 84 4.92 14.52 7.38
C LEU A 84 4.76 15.23 6.03
N LEU A 85 3.51 15.45 5.61
CA LEU A 85 3.16 16.03 4.31
C LEU A 85 3.37 17.55 4.28
N GLU A 86 3.17 18.24 5.40
CA GLU A 86 3.50 19.64 5.58
C GLU A 86 4.99 19.83 5.86
N ASP A 87 5.78 20.28 4.87
CA ASP A 87 7.13 20.81 5.20
C ASP A 87 7.04 22.17 5.93
N SER A 88 5.85 22.83 5.95
CA SER A 88 5.51 23.99 6.78
C SER A 88 3.98 24.17 6.91
N LYS A 89 3.50 24.74 8.03
CA LYS A 89 2.06 24.99 8.37
C LYS A 89 1.31 25.94 7.42
N GLU A 90 1.95 26.48 6.38
CA GLU A 90 1.34 27.33 5.34
C GLU A 90 1.05 26.54 4.06
N ALA A 91 1.07 25.21 4.13
CA ALA A 91 1.02 24.33 2.97
C ALA A 91 -0.32 23.62 2.75
N ALA A 92 -1.18 23.45 3.76
CA ALA A 92 -2.51 22.83 3.60
C ALA A 92 -3.34 23.44 2.45
N ASP A 93 -3.33 24.77 2.29
CA ASP A 93 -4.05 25.48 1.20
C ASP A 93 -3.43 25.25 -0.20
N LYS A 94 -2.21 24.71 -0.24
CA LYS A 94 -1.44 24.42 -1.47
C LYS A 94 -1.58 22.96 -1.92
N PHE A 95 -2.22 22.12 -1.10
CA PHE A 95 -2.43 20.71 -1.43
C PHE A 95 -3.91 20.42 -1.72
N CYS A 96 -4.13 19.60 -2.74
CA CYS A 96 -5.43 18.97 -2.97
C CYS A 96 -5.32 17.44 -2.86
N ILE A 97 -6.32 16.82 -2.23
CA ILE A 97 -6.45 15.37 -2.22
C ILE A 97 -7.19 14.93 -3.48
N ILE A 98 -6.65 13.89 -4.12
CA ILE A 98 -7.29 13.17 -5.21
C ILE A 98 -7.47 11.73 -4.73
N SER A 99 -8.68 11.36 -4.35
CA SER A 99 -8.97 9.97 -3.96
C SER A 99 -9.36 9.15 -5.18
N ILE A 100 -8.69 8.02 -5.39
CA ILE A 100 -9.01 7.06 -6.46
C ILE A 100 -9.59 5.79 -5.82
N PHE A 101 -10.77 5.39 -6.27
CA PHE A 101 -11.53 4.25 -5.74
C PHE A 101 -12.06 3.37 -6.88
N LEU A 102 -12.37 2.10 -6.59
CA LEU A 102 -12.89 1.17 -7.61
C LEU A 102 -14.41 1.29 -7.78
N LYS A 103 -15.13 1.63 -6.71
CA LYS A 103 -16.61 1.79 -6.72
C LYS A 103 -17.03 2.93 -5.80
N GLU A 104 -18.02 3.74 -6.21
CA GLU A 104 -18.47 4.92 -5.43
C GLU A 104 -18.88 4.59 -3.99
N LYS A 105 -19.48 3.42 -3.74
CA LYS A 105 -19.88 2.98 -2.39
C LYS A 105 -18.70 2.81 -1.41
N GLU A 106 -17.45 2.78 -1.90
CA GLU A 106 -16.25 2.63 -1.07
C GLU A 106 -15.87 3.95 -0.36
N LEU A 107 -16.31 5.11 -0.89
CA LEU A 107 -16.00 6.43 -0.34
C LEU A 107 -16.71 6.74 0.98
N ASP A 108 -18.01 6.42 1.06
CA ASP A 108 -18.85 6.79 2.20
C ASP A 108 -18.42 6.07 3.49
N ASN A 109 -17.69 4.97 3.35
CA ASN A 109 -17.17 4.16 4.45
C ASN A 109 -15.70 4.43 4.78
N ASP A 110 -15.00 5.29 4.01
CA ASP A 110 -13.58 5.57 4.25
C ASP A 110 -13.39 6.69 5.29
N SER A 111 -13.36 6.28 6.56
CA SER A 111 -13.10 7.17 7.70
C SER A 111 -11.77 7.93 7.59
N THR A 112 -10.77 7.35 6.94
CA THR A 112 -9.45 7.96 6.75
C THR A 112 -9.51 9.07 5.72
N LEU A 113 -10.24 8.87 4.64
CA LEU A 113 -10.49 9.92 3.66
C LEU A 113 -11.31 11.07 4.24
N ILE A 114 -12.30 10.78 5.09
CA ILE A 114 -13.05 11.82 5.82
C ILE A 114 -12.09 12.67 6.66
N LYS A 115 -11.20 12.03 7.42
CA LYS A 115 -10.25 12.76 8.25
C LYS A 115 -9.24 13.57 7.43
N LEU A 116 -8.75 13.00 6.33
CA LEU A 116 -7.89 13.71 5.39
C LEU A 116 -8.62 14.93 4.78
N LYS A 117 -9.92 14.86 4.51
CA LYS A 117 -10.72 16.00 4.04
C LYS A 117 -10.87 17.11 5.10
N GLU A 118 -10.82 16.78 6.39
CA GLU A 118 -10.84 17.78 7.47
C GLU A 118 -9.51 18.54 7.55
N VAL A 119 -8.40 17.86 7.26
CA VAL A 119 -7.05 18.43 7.27
C VAL A 119 -6.77 19.26 6.02
N PHE A 120 -7.20 18.76 4.85
CA PHE A 120 -6.91 19.39 3.56
C PHE A 120 -8.17 20.01 2.94
N ASN A 121 -8.16 21.34 2.78
CA ASN A 121 -9.30 22.15 2.37
C ASN A 121 -9.86 21.85 0.96
N LYS A 122 -9.09 21.17 0.10
CA LYS A 122 -9.51 20.81 -1.26
C LYS A 122 -9.41 19.31 -1.47
N CYS A 123 -10.55 18.66 -1.74
CA CYS A 123 -10.60 17.24 -2.06
C CYS A 123 -11.46 16.97 -3.28
N TYR A 124 -10.96 16.11 -4.15
CA TYR A 124 -11.62 15.66 -5.38
C TYR A 124 -11.64 14.14 -5.38
N ASN A 125 -12.81 13.57 -5.65
CA ASN A 125 -12.96 12.12 -5.74
C ASN A 125 -13.06 11.72 -7.21
N TYR A 126 -12.27 10.72 -7.63
CA TYR A 126 -12.28 10.20 -8.99
C TYR A 126 -12.52 8.70 -9.01
N ASP A 127 -13.49 8.29 -9.81
CA ASP A 127 -13.70 6.88 -10.12
C ASP A 127 -12.53 6.40 -10.99
N PHE A 128 -11.95 5.26 -10.63
CA PHE A 128 -10.88 4.61 -11.37
C PHE A 128 -11.13 4.47 -12.88
N SER A 129 -12.38 4.28 -13.30
CA SER A 129 -12.78 4.15 -14.70
C SER A 129 -12.63 5.47 -15.49
N THR A 130 -12.65 6.63 -14.84
CA THR A 130 -12.67 7.95 -15.49
C THR A 130 -11.34 8.70 -15.43
N VAL A 131 -10.40 8.28 -14.57
CA VAL A 131 -9.12 8.96 -14.28
C VAL A 131 -8.29 9.33 -15.53
N GLN A 132 -8.30 8.52 -16.60
CA GLN A 132 -7.48 8.79 -17.79
C GLN A 132 -8.01 9.91 -18.69
N ASN A 133 -9.30 10.23 -18.63
CA ASN A 133 -9.93 11.17 -19.58
C ASN A 133 -9.97 12.63 -19.07
N ASP A 134 -9.56 12.87 -17.83
CA ASP A 134 -9.79 14.14 -17.12
C ASP A 134 -8.50 14.90 -16.77
N GLU A 135 -7.36 14.62 -17.41
CA GLU A 135 -6.08 15.33 -17.15
C GLU A 135 -6.23 16.86 -17.20
N GLY A 136 -7.07 17.38 -18.09
CA GLY A 136 -7.37 18.81 -18.23
C GLY A 136 -8.22 19.42 -17.11
N LYS A 137 -8.88 18.61 -16.27
CA LYS A 137 -9.72 19.05 -15.15
C LYS A 137 -9.02 18.95 -13.79
N LEU A 138 -7.81 18.40 -13.74
CA LEU A 138 -7.11 18.19 -12.47
C LEU A 138 -6.46 19.49 -11.96
N PRO A 139 -6.54 19.79 -10.64
CA PRO A 139 -6.01 21.04 -10.06
C PRO A 139 -4.52 21.27 -10.36
N GLN A 140 -4.09 22.51 -10.58
CA GLN A 140 -2.68 22.81 -10.89
C GLN A 140 -1.74 22.74 -9.67
N GLU A 141 -2.32 22.72 -8.47
CA GLU A 141 -1.65 22.68 -7.16
C GLU A 141 -0.89 21.37 -6.92
N ASN A 142 -0.10 21.34 -5.84
CA ASN A 142 0.54 20.09 -5.43
C ASN A 142 -0.55 19.10 -4.98
N ARG A 143 -0.40 17.85 -5.39
CA ARG A 143 -1.46 16.85 -5.23
C ARG A 143 -1.00 15.77 -4.27
N ILE A 144 -1.91 15.36 -3.41
CA ILE A 144 -1.81 14.11 -2.66
C ILE A 144 -2.78 13.14 -3.34
N ILE A 145 -2.24 12.15 -4.05
CA ILE A 145 -3.06 11.06 -4.55
C ILE A 145 -3.26 10.07 -3.41
N TYR A 146 -4.52 9.76 -3.10
CA TYR A 146 -4.89 8.84 -2.03
C TYR A 146 -5.56 7.60 -2.62
N ILE A 147 -5.02 6.43 -2.28
CA ILE A 147 -5.54 5.13 -2.70
C ILE A 147 -5.69 4.26 -1.45
N ASN A 148 -6.92 3.89 -1.10
CA ASN A 148 -7.16 2.98 0.00
C ASN A 148 -7.71 1.66 -0.51
N THR A 149 -6.85 0.64 -0.57
CA THR A 149 -7.27 -0.67 -1.06
C THR A 149 -8.07 -1.44 -0.03
N ILE A 150 -7.97 -1.12 1.26
CA ILE A 150 -8.59 -1.89 2.35
C ILE A 150 -10.11 -1.95 2.18
N CYS A 151 -10.72 -0.91 1.59
CA CYS A 151 -12.15 -0.82 1.31
C CYS A 151 -12.61 -1.56 0.04
N TRP A 152 -11.70 -2.05 -0.82
CA TRP A 152 -12.07 -2.64 -2.12
C TRP A 152 -12.67 -4.04 -2.02
N VAL A 153 -12.23 -4.82 -1.03
CA VAL A 153 -12.65 -6.21 -0.85
C VAL A 153 -12.70 -6.53 0.64
N GLU A 154 -13.85 -7.00 1.10
CA GLU A 154 -14.06 -7.56 2.43
C GLU A 154 -13.34 -8.91 2.57
N SER A 155 -12.02 -8.86 2.76
CA SER A 155 -11.22 -10.06 3.01
C SER A 155 -9.95 -9.76 3.79
N LEU A 156 -9.67 -10.53 4.85
CA LEU A 156 -8.43 -10.40 5.65
C LEU A 156 -7.18 -10.80 4.85
N ASN A 157 -7.40 -11.47 3.71
CA ASN A 157 -6.37 -11.92 2.76
C ASN A 157 -6.53 -11.19 1.42
N GLN A 158 -6.87 -9.90 1.49
CA GLN A 158 -7.16 -9.06 0.32
C GLN A 158 -6.02 -9.05 -0.70
N GLU A 159 -4.77 -9.14 -0.22
CA GLU A 159 -3.55 -9.07 -1.03
C GLU A 159 -3.56 -10.02 -2.24
N LEU A 160 -4.17 -11.20 -2.10
CA LEU A 160 -4.26 -12.18 -3.19
C LEU A 160 -5.31 -11.82 -4.25
N LYS A 161 -6.31 -11.01 -3.89
CA LYS A 161 -7.48 -10.69 -4.71
C LYS A 161 -7.29 -9.41 -5.52
N ILE A 162 -6.58 -8.42 -4.98
CA ILE A 162 -6.51 -7.06 -5.55
C ILE A 162 -5.28 -6.80 -6.45
N LYS A 163 -4.41 -7.80 -6.69
CA LYS A 163 -3.09 -7.59 -7.32
C LYS A 163 -3.16 -6.82 -8.64
N GLN A 164 -4.05 -7.23 -9.53
CA GLN A 164 -4.20 -6.63 -10.85
C GLN A 164 -4.83 -5.24 -10.76
N ASP A 165 -5.96 -5.11 -10.06
CA ASP A 165 -6.65 -3.83 -9.85
C ASP A 165 -5.71 -2.79 -9.21
N PHE A 166 -4.94 -3.20 -8.20
CA PHE A 166 -3.94 -2.35 -7.55
C PHE A 166 -2.88 -1.84 -8.52
N THR A 167 -2.36 -2.73 -9.36
CA THR A 167 -1.35 -2.37 -10.36
C THR A 167 -1.91 -1.42 -11.41
N GLU A 168 -3.15 -1.64 -11.84
CA GLU A 168 -3.81 -0.77 -12.81
C GLU A 168 -4.12 0.61 -12.23
N VAL A 169 -4.63 0.69 -10.99
CA VAL A 169 -4.87 1.94 -10.25
C VAL A 169 -3.58 2.73 -10.10
N LEU A 170 -2.49 2.07 -9.68
CA LEU A 170 -1.19 2.72 -9.55
C LEU A 170 -0.63 3.21 -10.89
N CYS A 171 -0.76 2.41 -11.95
CA CYS A 171 -0.31 2.83 -13.28
C CYS A 171 -1.04 4.10 -13.73
N LYS A 172 -2.37 4.16 -13.57
CA LYS A 172 -3.17 5.37 -13.87
C LYS A 172 -2.78 6.55 -12.98
N ALA A 173 -2.61 6.33 -11.67
CA ALA A 173 -2.18 7.35 -10.72
C ALA A 173 -0.85 7.98 -11.14
N ILE A 174 0.18 7.16 -11.40
CA ILE A 174 1.52 7.66 -11.78
C ILE A 174 1.48 8.49 -13.06
N LYS A 175 0.66 8.12 -14.05
CA LYS A 175 0.51 8.88 -15.30
C LYS A 175 0.05 10.32 -15.06
N ILE A 176 -0.90 10.52 -14.14
CA ILE A 176 -1.46 11.83 -13.82
C ILE A 176 -0.64 12.63 -12.78
N MET A 177 0.36 12.01 -12.15
CA MET A 177 1.22 12.67 -11.18
C MET A 177 2.16 13.69 -11.82
N LYS A 178 2.31 14.83 -11.14
CA LYS A 178 3.28 15.87 -11.44
C LYS A 178 4.45 15.81 -10.47
N ARG A 179 5.58 16.38 -10.88
CA ARG A 179 6.77 16.49 -10.02
C ARG A 179 6.40 17.16 -8.69
N GLY A 180 6.89 16.61 -7.59
CA GLY A 180 6.62 17.10 -6.23
C GLY A 180 5.32 16.58 -5.60
N ASN A 181 4.46 15.89 -6.35
CA ASN A 181 3.24 15.27 -5.79
C ASN A 181 3.59 14.17 -4.77
N SER A 182 2.63 13.88 -3.90
CA SER A 182 2.69 12.81 -2.91
C SER A 182 1.68 11.73 -3.21
N LEU A 183 1.94 10.52 -2.73
CA LEU A 183 1.09 9.34 -2.89
C LEU A 183 0.90 8.68 -1.53
N ILE A 184 -0.36 8.51 -1.12
CA ILE A 184 -0.75 7.74 0.06
C ILE A 184 -1.42 6.46 -0.42
N ILE A 185 -0.92 5.33 0.06
CA ILE A 185 -1.46 4.00 -0.26
C ILE A 185 -1.76 3.26 1.04
N CYS A 186 -3.01 2.88 1.25
CA CYS A 186 -3.40 2.01 2.35
C CYS A 186 -3.59 0.58 1.83
N VAL A 187 -2.84 -0.38 2.38
CA VAL A 187 -2.88 -1.82 2.01
C VAL A 187 -2.84 -2.68 3.26
N GLN A 188 -3.48 -3.85 3.26
CA GLN A 188 -3.45 -4.74 4.44
C GLN A 188 -2.04 -5.22 4.81
N SER A 189 -1.25 -5.58 3.80
CA SER A 189 0.09 -6.12 3.96
C SER A 189 0.84 -6.16 2.63
N LEU A 190 2.14 -6.46 2.71
CA LEU A 190 3.04 -6.67 1.56
C LEU A 190 3.79 -7.99 1.73
N LEU A 191 3.05 -9.10 1.85
CA LEU A 191 3.59 -10.43 2.12
C LEU A 191 3.95 -11.18 0.84
N THR A 192 3.28 -10.89 -0.26
CA THR A 192 3.54 -11.47 -1.58
C THR A 192 4.68 -10.73 -2.26
N ARG A 193 5.48 -11.49 -3.03
CA ARG A 193 6.53 -10.92 -3.88
C ARG A 193 5.97 -9.97 -4.94
N TYR A 194 4.74 -10.19 -5.37
CA TYR A 194 4.02 -9.31 -6.28
C TYR A 194 3.86 -7.90 -5.69
N MET A 195 3.17 -7.78 -4.55
CA MET A 195 2.86 -6.48 -3.95
C MET A 195 4.12 -5.77 -3.42
N ALA A 196 5.02 -6.52 -2.78
CA ALA A 196 6.33 -5.99 -2.36
C ALA A 196 7.12 -5.45 -3.56
N GLY A 197 7.09 -6.16 -4.69
CA GLY A 197 7.70 -5.72 -5.94
C GLY A 197 7.07 -4.44 -6.50
N ILE A 198 5.74 -4.32 -6.50
CA ILE A 198 5.05 -3.10 -6.93
C ILE A 198 5.49 -1.90 -6.06
N ILE A 199 5.43 -2.03 -4.72
CA ILE A 199 5.85 -0.94 -3.82
C ILE A 199 7.33 -0.60 -4.00
N PHE A 200 8.20 -1.60 -4.14
CA PHE A 200 9.63 -1.39 -4.40
C PHE A 200 9.86 -0.55 -5.67
N MET A 201 9.11 -0.82 -6.74
CA MET A 201 9.18 -0.03 -7.96
C MET A 201 8.69 1.40 -7.75
N LEU A 202 7.58 1.57 -7.04
CA LEU A 202 7.05 2.89 -6.73
C LEU A 202 8.05 3.73 -5.95
N LEU A 203 8.69 3.16 -4.92
CA LEU A 203 9.68 3.87 -4.10
C LEU A 203 10.76 4.55 -4.94
N SER A 204 11.20 3.93 -6.05
CA SER A 204 12.20 4.52 -6.93
C SER A 204 11.77 5.83 -7.59
N LEU A 205 10.47 6.11 -7.68
CA LEU A 205 9.88 7.29 -8.29
C LEU A 205 9.74 8.48 -7.33
N PHE A 206 10.07 8.32 -6.05
CA PHE A 206 9.90 9.34 -5.01
C PHE A 206 11.23 9.66 -4.33
N GLU A 207 11.28 10.77 -3.61
CA GLU A 207 12.47 11.20 -2.87
C GLU A 207 12.57 10.52 -1.50
N LYS A 208 11.43 10.36 -0.84
CA LYS A 208 11.34 9.84 0.53
C LYS A 208 10.01 9.11 0.75
N TYR A 209 10.00 8.23 1.75
CA TYR A 209 8.81 7.47 2.12
C TYR A 209 8.68 7.30 3.63
N GLN A 210 7.48 7.00 4.09
CA GLN A 210 7.21 6.53 5.43
C GLN A 210 6.09 5.49 5.38
N CYS A 211 6.08 4.57 6.34
CA CYS A 211 4.95 3.70 6.58
C CYS A 211 4.44 3.86 8.01
N LEU A 212 3.14 4.11 8.14
CA LEU A 212 2.42 4.14 9.40
C LEU A 212 1.69 2.81 9.58
N LEU A 213 1.90 2.19 10.74
CA LEU A 213 1.10 1.08 11.21
C LEU A 213 -0.06 1.61 12.04
N PRO A 214 -1.20 0.91 12.06
CA PRO A 214 -2.36 1.39 12.79
C PRO A 214 -2.14 1.21 14.30
N ASP A 215 -2.92 1.91 15.11
CA ASP A 215 -2.89 1.78 16.57
C ASP A 215 -3.24 0.35 17.05
N ASP A 216 -3.08 0.10 18.35
CA ASP A 216 -3.28 -1.23 18.93
C ASP A 216 -4.78 -1.61 19.05
N GLU A 217 -5.71 -0.67 18.88
CA GLU A 217 -7.16 -0.90 18.88
C GLU A 217 -7.72 -1.22 17.49
N ALA A 218 -6.89 -1.08 16.46
CA ALA A 218 -7.28 -1.28 15.09
C ALA A 218 -7.80 -2.71 14.81
N PRO A 219 -8.84 -2.85 13.95
CA PRO A 219 -9.31 -4.15 13.52
C PRO A 219 -8.24 -4.85 12.68
N ALA A 220 -8.28 -6.17 12.63
CA ALA A 220 -7.35 -6.97 11.83
C ALA A 220 -7.46 -6.75 10.31
N SER A 221 -8.54 -6.10 9.85
CA SER A 221 -8.71 -5.63 8.47
C SER A 221 -7.86 -4.39 8.17
N CYS A 222 -7.52 -3.60 9.18
CA CYS A 222 -6.65 -2.45 9.08
C CYS A 222 -5.21 -2.90 8.77
N GLY A 223 -4.47 -2.05 8.07
CA GLY A 223 -3.18 -2.40 7.51
C GLY A 223 -2.19 -1.25 7.56
N GLN A 224 -1.31 -1.25 6.58
CA GLN A 224 -0.21 -0.32 6.45
C GLN A 224 -0.65 0.90 5.62
N MET A 225 -0.31 2.10 6.09
CA MET A 225 -0.41 3.33 5.30
C MET A 225 0.98 3.74 4.83
N TRP A 226 1.21 3.67 3.53
CA TRP A 226 2.44 4.09 2.89
C TRP A 226 2.31 5.50 2.35
N ILE A 227 3.19 6.39 2.79
CA ILE A 227 3.26 7.78 2.35
C ILE A 227 4.55 7.96 1.55
N LEU A 228 4.45 8.25 0.26
CA LEU A 228 5.57 8.52 -0.62
C LEU A 228 5.52 9.99 -1.02
N LYS A 229 6.62 10.72 -0.82
CA LYS A 229 6.67 12.18 -1.01
C LYS A 229 7.77 12.58 -1.99
N GLY A 230 7.47 13.63 -2.76
CA GLY A 230 8.40 14.19 -3.72
C GLY A 230 8.51 13.33 -4.98
N PHE A 231 7.39 13.12 -5.68
CA PHE A 231 7.39 12.41 -6.95
C PHE A 231 8.38 13.05 -7.93
N ASN A 232 9.30 12.27 -8.46
CA ASN A 232 10.32 12.72 -9.39
C ASN A 232 10.01 12.18 -10.79
N LYS A 233 9.41 13.03 -11.63
CA LYS A 233 9.08 12.72 -13.02
C LYS A 233 10.36 12.74 -13.89
N SER A 234 11.12 11.67 -13.75
CA SER A 234 12.38 11.45 -14.44
C SER A 234 12.16 10.72 -15.78
N PRO A 235 13.20 10.58 -16.62
CA PRO A 235 13.13 9.72 -17.81
C PRO A 235 12.89 8.23 -17.50
N TYR A 236 13.12 7.76 -16.28
CA TYR A 236 12.85 6.35 -15.92
C TYR A 236 11.38 6.13 -15.52
N THR A 237 10.62 7.20 -15.23
CA THR A 237 9.19 7.10 -14.90
C THR A 237 8.39 6.45 -16.03
N SER A 238 8.66 6.80 -17.29
CA SER A 238 7.99 6.16 -18.43
C SER A 238 8.28 4.66 -18.49
N ARG A 239 9.53 4.24 -18.25
CA ARG A 239 9.88 2.80 -18.21
C ARG A 239 9.12 2.04 -17.13
N VAL A 240 8.92 2.65 -15.97
CA VAL A 240 8.12 2.03 -14.90
C VAL A 240 6.66 1.94 -15.33
N ILE A 241 6.09 2.98 -15.93
CA ILE A 241 4.73 2.96 -16.48
C ILE A 241 4.60 1.85 -17.54
N ASP A 242 5.47 1.82 -18.54
CA ASP A 242 5.47 0.81 -19.62
C ASP A 242 5.56 -0.62 -19.03
N TYR A 243 6.35 -0.80 -17.97
CA TYR A 243 6.46 -2.08 -17.30
C TYR A 243 5.20 -2.45 -16.51
N LEU A 244 4.59 -1.50 -15.78
CA LEU A 244 3.29 -1.73 -15.13
C LEU A 244 2.21 -2.08 -16.15
N GLU A 245 2.18 -1.39 -17.30
CA GLU A 245 1.31 -1.75 -18.43
C GLU A 245 1.60 -3.16 -18.93
N SER A 246 2.86 -3.56 -19.05
CA SER A 246 3.20 -4.93 -19.44
C SER A 246 2.68 -5.97 -18.42
N ILE A 247 2.72 -5.66 -17.12
CA ILE A 247 2.15 -6.52 -16.06
C ILE A 247 0.63 -6.62 -16.24
N ILE A 248 -0.04 -5.50 -16.47
CA ILE A 248 -1.51 -5.43 -16.62
C ILE A 248 -1.97 -6.24 -17.84
N HIS A 249 -1.27 -6.12 -18.96
CA HIS A 249 -1.63 -6.82 -20.21
C HIS A 249 -1.07 -8.25 -20.31
N SER A 250 -0.24 -8.67 -19.37
CA SER A 250 0.31 -10.02 -19.35
C SER A 250 -0.77 -11.06 -19.09
N LYS A 251 -0.94 -11.99 -20.03
CA LYS A 251 -1.85 -13.13 -19.89
C LYS A 251 -1.08 -14.31 -19.30
N ALA A 252 -1.36 -14.65 -18.06
CA ALA A 252 -0.86 -15.89 -17.48
C ALA A 252 -1.59 -17.10 -18.11
N PRO A 253 -0.90 -18.23 -18.34
CA PRO A 253 -1.54 -19.48 -18.71
C PRO A 253 -2.64 -19.89 -17.72
N GLU A 254 -3.53 -20.78 -18.15
CA GLU A 254 -4.58 -21.31 -17.28
C GLU A 254 -3.98 -21.94 -16.01
N GLY A 255 -4.56 -21.61 -14.85
CA GLY A 255 -4.07 -22.07 -13.54
C GLY A 255 -2.78 -21.39 -13.05
N MET A 256 -2.22 -20.47 -13.83
CA MET A 256 -1.05 -19.67 -13.46
C MET A 256 -1.42 -18.22 -13.12
N GLU A 257 -0.53 -17.55 -12.41
CA GLU A 257 -0.56 -16.12 -12.16
C GLU A 257 0.86 -15.54 -12.12
N ILE A 258 0.96 -14.22 -12.15
CA ILE A 258 2.24 -13.51 -11.91
C ILE A 258 2.53 -13.56 -10.40
N LEU A 259 3.65 -14.15 -10.03
CA LEU A 259 4.10 -14.28 -8.64
C LEU A 259 5.10 -13.20 -8.26
N GLU A 260 5.95 -12.76 -9.20
CA GLU A 260 6.96 -11.74 -8.98
C GLU A 260 6.87 -10.66 -10.07
N THR A 261 6.87 -9.40 -9.64
CA THR A 261 6.99 -8.21 -10.51
C THR A 261 8.41 -7.65 -10.48
N VAL A 262 9.17 -7.99 -9.45
CA VAL A 262 10.61 -7.73 -9.30
C VAL A 262 11.24 -9.02 -8.78
N PRO A 263 12.40 -9.46 -9.31
CA PRO A 263 13.04 -10.69 -8.85
C PRO A 263 13.24 -10.70 -7.34
N VAL A 264 12.83 -11.76 -6.66
CA VAL A 264 12.91 -11.84 -5.18
C VAL A 264 14.31 -11.58 -4.64
N LYS A 265 15.35 -12.01 -5.38
CA LYS A 265 16.75 -11.73 -5.01
C LYS A 265 17.03 -10.23 -4.97
N THR A 266 16.52 -9.47 -5.92
CA THR A 266 16.64 -8.00 -5.92
C THR A 266 15.91 -7.39 -4.74
N LEU A 267 14.72 -7.90 -4.41
CA LEU A 267 13.93 -7.43 -3.27
C LEU A 267 14.62 -7.70 -1.92
N CYS A 268 15.32 -8.83 -1.78
CA CYS A 268 15.97 -9.24 -0.54
C CYS A 268 17.39 -8.70 -0.33
N ASP A 269 18.05 -8.15 -1.35
CA ASP A 269 19.48 -7.77 -1.31
C ASP A 269 19.70 -6.28 -0.99
N ASN A 270 18.87 -5.70 -0.12
CA ASN A 270 18.89 -4.27 0.18
C ASN A 270 18.24 -3.91 1.53
N GLU A 271 18.40 -2.66 1.96
CA GLU A 271 17.86 -2.15 3.24
C GLU A 271 16.33 -2.09 3.29
N PHE A 272 15.67 -2.00 2.12
CA PHE A 272 14.22 -2.08 2.05
C PHE A 272 13.71 -3.47 2.46
N TYR A 273 14.47 -4.54 2.23
CA TYR A 273 14.11 -5.88 2.71
C TYR A 273 13.97 -5.92 4.24
N GLU A 274 15.01 -5.47 4.96
CA GLU A 274 15.03 -5.47 6.42
C GLU A 274 13.93 -4.56 6.99
N TYR A 275 13.75 -3.38 6.37
CA TYR A 275 12.65 -2.49 6.72
C TYR A 275 11.29 -3.18 6.59
N LEU A 276 11.06 -3.83 5.44
CA LEU A 276 9.79 -4.48 5.12
C LEU A 276 9.54 -5.70 5.99
N LEU A 277 10.57 -6.50 6.29
CA LEU A 277 10.49 -7.65 7.17
C LEU A 277 10.04 -7.24 8.57
N ASP A 278 10.69 -6.22 9.17
CA ASP A 278 10.30 -5.68 10.47
C ASP A 278 8.88 -5.11 10.45
N LEU A 279 8.54 -4.34 9.42
CA LEU A 279 7.22 -3.73 9.27
C LEU A 279 6.13 -4.79 9.20
N ASN A 280 6.27 -5.80 8.34
CA ASN A 280 5.31 -6.88 8.19
C ASN A 280 5.19 -7.74 9.46
N ASN A 281 6.29 -8.02 10.15
CA ASN A 281 6.25 -8.73 11.43
C ASN A 281 5.40 -7.98 12.46
N ASN A 282 5.66 -6.68 12.64
CA ASN A 282 4.90 -5.85 13.58
C ASN A 282 3.43 -5.73 13.15
N ASN A 283 3.16 -5.52 11.86
CA ASN A 283 1.81 -5.44 11.32
C ASN A 283 1.02 -6.73 11.58
N ILE A 284 1.58 -7.89 11.24
CA ILE A 284 0.90 -9.18 11.42
C ILE A 284 0.71 -9.50 12.90
N GLN A 285 1.66 -9.15 13.77
CA GLN A 285 1.48 -9.27 15.22
C GLN A 285 0.30 -8.45 15.72
N ARG A 286 0.18 -7.17 15.32
CA ARG A 286 -0.96 -6.32 15.70
C ARG A 286 -2.29 -6.88 15.21
N ARG A 287 -2.34 -7.26 13.93
CA ARG A 287 -3.55 -7.86 13.34
C ARG A 287 -3.94 -9.16 14.04
N LEU A 288 -2.98 -10.00 14.42
CA LEU A 288 -3.22 -11.21 15.22
C LEU A 288 -3.76 -10.89 16.61
N SER A 289 -3.16 -9.93 17.32
CA SER A 289 -3.64 -9.49 18.63
C SER A 289 -5.07 -9.00 18.56
N SER A 290 -5.42 -8.22 17.53
CA SER A 290 -6.78 -7.75 17.28
C SER A 290 -7.78 -8.91 17.13
N LEU A 291 -7.44 -9.94 16.31
CA LEU A 291 -8.28 -11.13 16.17
C LEU A 291 -8.45 -11.89 17.49
N ILE A 292 -7.39 -12.03 18.28
CA ILE A 292 -7.44 -12.72 19.57
C ILE A 292 -8.33 -11.96 20.56
N SER A 293 -8.19 -10.63 20.65
CA SER A 293 -9.01 -9.80 21.53
C SER A 293 -10.51 -9.91 21.20
N VAL A 294 -10.87 -9.96 19.91
CA VAL A 294 -12.25 -10.13 19.48
C VAL A 294 -12.80 -11.52 19.86
N GLU A 295 -11.98 -12.57 19.76
CA GLU A 295 -12.38 -13.91 20.20
C GLU A 295 -12.52 -13.99 21.74
N GLU A 296 -11.61 -13.37 22.49
CA GLU A 296 -11.69 -13.33 23.96
C GLU A 296 -12.93 -12.60 24.47
N GLN A 297 -13.35 -11.52 23.79
CA GLN A 297 -14.56 -10.78 24.15
C GLN A 297 -15.84 -11.60 23.96
N LYS A 298 -15.88 -12.53 22.99
CA LYS A 298 -17.05 -13.40 22.76
C LYS A 298 -17.18 -14.54 23.76
N LEU A 299 -16.08 -14.93 24.40
CA LEU A 299 -16.06 -16.00 25.41
C LEU A 299 -16.47 -15.51 26.81
N ARG A 300 -16.67 -14.20 26.98
CA ARG A 300 -17.16 -13.56 28.21
C ARG A 300 -18.65 -13.30 28.12
#